data_AF-A0A7T7WLT2-F1
#
_entry.id   AF-A0A7T7WLT2-F1
#
_cell.length_a   1.000
_cell.length_b   1.000
_cell.length_c   1.000
_cell.angle_alpha   90.00
_cell.angle_beta   90.00
_cell.angle_gamma   90.00
#
_symmetry.space_group_name_H-M   'P 1'
#
loop_
_entity.id
_entity.type
_entity.pdbx_description
1 polymer ?
#
loop_
_entity_poly.entity_id
_entity_poly.type
_entity_poly.pdbx_seq_one_letter_code
_entity_poly.pdbx_strand_id
1 'polypeptide(L)' 'GSSFQTVSALHRENLNKLMTNLRSTHPHFVRCLIPNETKTPGAMDNPLVMHQLRCNGVLEGIRICRKG' A
#
# COMPACT_ATOMS: atom_id res chain seq x y z
N GLY A 1 26.52 20.16 20.14
CA GLY A 1 27.02 19.42 18.98
C GLY A 1 25.85 18.73 18.32
N SER A 2 25.48 19.13 17.10
CA SER A 2 24.46 18.39 16.35
C SER A 2 25.04 17.04 15.98
N SER A 3 24.49 15.98 16.56
CA SER A 3 24.80 14.62 16.16
C SER A 3 24.57 14.50 14.65
N PHE A 4 25.54 13.97 13.90
CA PHE A 4 25.38 13.71 12.46
C PHE A 4 24.25 12.70 12.27
N GLN A 5 23.04 13.18 11.99
CA GLN A 5 21.91 12.32 11.65
C GLN A 5 21.99 11.96 10.16
N THR A 6 21.98 10.66 9.87
CA THR A 6 21.86 10.19 8.49
C THR A 6 20.43 10.43 7.99
N VAL A 7 20.28 10.58 6.67
CA VAL A 7 18.96 10.70 6.03
C VAL A 7 18.05 9.52 6.41
N SER A 8 18.60 8.32 6.54
CA SER A 8 17.87 7.13 6.99
C SER A 8 17.33 7.25 8.42
N ALA A 9 18.10 7.84 9.35
CA ALA A 9 17.67 8.06 10.72
C ALA A 9 16.49 9.06 10.78
N LEU A 10 16.57 10.15 10.00
CA LEU A 10 15.49 11.13 9.88
C LEU A 10 14.24 10.50 9.22
N HIS A 11 14.41 9.70 8.16
CA HIS A 11 13.30 9.03 7.50
C HIS A 11 12.58 8.06 8.44
N ARG A 12 13.32 7.31 9.27
CA ARG A 12 12.74 6.41 10.27
C ARG A 12 11.91 7.19 11.30
N GLU A 13 12.39 8.33 11.76
CA GLU A 13 11.64 9.18 12.69
C GLU A 13 10.34 9.70 12.07
N ASN A 14 10.42 10.18 10.82
CA ASN A 14 9.27 10.68 10.08
C ASN A 14 8.24 9.57 9.82
N LEU A 15 8.68 8.37 9.46
CA LEU A 15 7.81 7.21 9.27
C LEU A 15 7.10 6.82 10.58
N ASN A 16 7.82 6.82 11.71
CA ASN A 16 7.22 6.53 13.01
C ASN A 16 6.13 7.55 13.38
N LYS A 17 6.38 8.84 13.17
CA LYS A 17 5.38 9.90 13.41
C LYS A 17 4.14 9.72 12.52
N LEU A 18 4.34 9.42 11.24
CA LEU A 18 3.26 9.14 10.30
C LEU A 18 2.41 7.94 10.76
N MET A 19 3.05 6.83 11.11
CA MET A 19 2.34 5.62 11.53
C MET A 19 1.57 5.82 12.84
N THR A 20 2.09 6.61 13.79
CA THR A 20 1.36 6.97 15.01
C THR A 20 0.08 7.73 14.68
N ASN A 21 0.13 8.71 13.78
CA ASN A 21 -1.04 9.49 13.37
C ASN A 21 -2.06 8.64 12.59
N LEU A 22 -1.60 7.74 11.71
CA LEU A 22 -2.52 6.87 10.96
C LEU A 22 -3.20 5.83 11.87
N ARG A 23 -2.54 5.41 12.96
CA ARG A 23 -3.12 4.47 13.94
C ARG A 23 -4.16 5.09 14.87
N SER A 24 -4.19 6.42 14.99
CA SER A 24 -5.18 7.12 15.83
C SER A 24 -6.50 7.42 15.10
N THR A 25 -6.60 7.09 13.81
CA THR A 25 -7.80 7.32 13.00
C THR A 25 -8.45 6.00 12.56
N HIS A 26 -9.65 6.09 11.99
CA HIS A 26 -10.30 4.94 11.36
C HIS A 26 -9.77 4.76 9.93
N PRO A 27 -9.09 3.64 9.61
CA PRO A 27 -8.42 3.50 8.33
C PRO A 27 -9.40 3.09 7.22
N HIS A 28 -9.30 3.77 6.07
CA HIS A 28 -9.97 3.38 4.83
C HIS A 28 -8.90 3.05 3.77
N PHE A 29 -9.06 1.95 3.05
CA PHE A 29 -8.06 1.46 2.10
C PHE A 29 -8.60 1.44 0.68
N VAL A 30 -7.83 2.00 -0.25
CA VAL A 30 -8.04 1.89 -1.71
C VAL A 30 -6.82 1.19 -2.30
N ARG A 31 -7.04 0.11 -3.07
CA ARG A 31 -5.97 -0.66 -3.73
C ARG A 31 -6.07 -0.45 -5.24
N CYS A 32 -5.17 0.37 -5.78
CA CYS A 32 -5.06 0.56 -7.23
C CYS A 32 -4.53 -0.71 -7.89
N LEU A 33 -5.03 -1.03 -9.09
CA LEU A 33 -4.57 -2.14 -9.91
C LEU A 33 -4.08 -1.60 -11.26
N ILE A 34 -2.96 -2.12 -11.72
CA ILE A 34 -2.42 -1.84 -13.05
C ILE A 34 -3.15 -2.75 -14.04
N PRO A 35 -3.90 -2.19 -15.01
CA PRO A 35 -4.66 -3.02 -15.94
C PRO A 35 -3.77 -3.64 -17.02
N ASN A 36 -2.64 -3.01 -17.38
CA ASN A 36 -1.66 -3.51 -18.36
C ASN A 36 -0.31 -2.78 -18.19
N GLU A 37 0.79 -3.37 -18.67
CA GLU A 37 2.12 -2.77 -18.60
C GLU A 37 2.42 -1.77 -19.73
N THR A 38 1.68 -1.87 -20.84
CA THR A 38 1.86 -1.01 -22.03
C THR A 38 1.27 0.41 -21.84
N LYS A 39 0.65 0.67 -20.70
CA LYS A 39 -0.04 1.94 -20.35
C LYS A 39 -1.10 2.34 -21.37
N THR A 40 -1.70 1.37 -22.03
CA THR A 40 -2.71 1.59 -23.06
C THR A 40 -4.10 1.70 -22.40
N PRO A 41 -4.87 2.75 -22.67
CA PRO A 41 -6.23 2.87 -22.14
C PRO A 41 -7.11 1.73 -22.70
N GLY A 42 -8.00 1.18 -21.88
CA GLY A 42 -8.94 0.14 -22.27
C GLY A 42 -8.36 -1.28 -22.43
N ALA A 43 -7.04 -1.44 -22.40
CA ALA A 43 -6.41 -2.76 -22.40
C ALA A 43 -6.41 -3.36 -20.98
N MET A 44 -6.76 -4.64 -20.86
CA MET A 44 -6.73 -5.38 -19.60
C MET A 44 -5.97 -6.70 -19.77
N ASP A 45 -4.98 -6.91 -18.92
CA ASP A 45 -4.19 -8.12 -18.80
C ASP A 45 -4.66 -8.89 -17.56
N ASN A 46 -5.43 -9.95 -17.81
CA ASN A 46 -6.03 -10.75 -16.74
C ASN A 46 -4.97 -11.44 -15.86
N PRO A 47 -3.94 -12.13 -16.40
CA PRO A 47 -2.84 -12.66 -15.60
C PRO A 47 -2.21 -11.63 -14.65
N LEU A 48 -1.90 -10.43 -15.15
CA LEU A 48 -1.31 -9.35 -14.35
C LEU A 48 -2.25 -8.89 -13.23
N VAL A 49 -3.52 -8.67 -13.53
CA VAL A 49 -4.53 -8.26 -12.54
C VAL A 49 -4.73 -9.34 -11.48
N MET A 50 -4.81 -10.61 -11.90
CA MET A 50 -4.96 -11.74 -10.98
C MET A 50 -3.77 -11.90 -10.03
N HIS A 51 -2.55 -11.69 -10.53
CA HIS A 51 -1.35 -11.66 -9.68
C HIS A 51 -1.42 -10.52 -8.65
N GLN A 52 -1.77 -9.31 -9.07
CA GLN A 52 -1.91 -8.16 -8.15
C GLN A 52 -2.99 -8.38 -7.09
N LEU A 53 -4.14 -8.96 -7.46
CA LEU A 53 -5.21 -9.25 -6.50
C LEU A 53 -4.76 -10.21 -5.37
N ARG A 54 -3.89 -11.16 -5.71
CA ARG A 54 -3.30 -12.10 -4.73
C ARG A 54 -2.23 -11.43 -3.88
N CYS A 55 -1.27 -10.74 -4.50
CA CYS A 55 -0.11 -10.17 -3.81
C CYS A 55 -0.42 -8.89 -3.02
N ASN A 56 -1.35 -8.05 -3.48
CA ASN A 56 -1.74 -6.81 -2.79
C ASN A 56 -2.72 -7.06 -1.62
N GLY A 57 -3.00 -8.33 -1.29
CA GLY A 57 -3.88 -8.71 -0.20
C GLY A 57 -5.34 -8.34 -0.43
N VAL A 58 -5.76 -8.09 -1.67
CA VAL A 58 -7.16 -7.72 -1.98
C VAL A 58 -8.08 -8.91 -1.71
N LEU A 59 -7.71 -10.10 -2.19
CA LEU A 59 -8.49 -11.32 -1.94
C LEU A 59 -8.55 -11.67 -0.45
N GLU A 60 -7.45 -11.46 0.26
CA GLU A 60 -7.38 -11.70 1.70
C GLU A 60 -8.19 -10.67 2.49
N GLY A 61 -8.15 -9.40 2.08
CA GLY A 61 -8.97 -8.33 2.64
C GLY A 61 -10.46 -8.63 2.49
N ILE A 62 -10.91 -9.07 1.32
CA ILE A 62 -12.31 -9.49 1.11
C ILE A 62 -12.68 -10.64 2.06
N ARG A 63 -11.80 -11.64 2.22
CA ARG A 63 -12.04 -12.78 3.11
C ARG A 63 -12.21 -12.35 4.57
N ILE A 64 -11.42 -11.39 5.04
CA ILE A 64 -11.49 -10.85 6.40
C ILE A 64 -12.75 -10.01 6.58
N CYS A 65 -13.04 -9.08 5.67
CA CYS A 65 -14.21 -8.21 5.74
C CYS A 65 -15.54 -8.99 5.70
N ARG A 66 -15.58 -10.18 5.09
CA ARG A 66 -16.78 -11.05 5.07
C ARG A 66 -17.03 -11.82 6.38
N LYS A 67 -16.09 -11.82 7.32
CA LYS A 67 -16.27 -12.45 8.65
C LYS A 67 -16.76 -11.48 9.72
N GLY A 68 -16.84 -10.19 9.39
CA GLY A 68 -17.42 -9.14 10.24
C GLY A 68 -18.93 -9.06 10.09
#